data_AF-A0A2V5RYX3-F1
#
_entry.id   AF-A0A2V5RYX3-F1
#
_cell.length_a   1.000
_cell.length_b   1.000
_cell.length_c   1.000
_cell.angle_alpha   90.00
_cell.angle_beta   90.00
_cell.angle_gamma   90.00
#
_symmetry.space_group_name_H-M   'P 1'
#
loop_
_entity.id
_entity.type
_entity.pdbx_description
1 polymer ?
#
loop_
_entity_poly.entity_id
_entity_poly.type
_entity_poly.pdbx_seq_one_letter_code
_entity_poly.pdbx_strand_id
1 'polypeptide(L)'
;MLLVVGRFFGPFSILLLRSIKKQPHRLCYVAGWIVCMQMLDMYLVVLPALHGTGVHVSIWDLVSLIAVGATLGFVYLQVVPRTSLFPIRDPRLIESLKLTN
;
A
#
# COMPACT_ATOMS: atom_id res chain seq x y z
N MET A 1 15.80 -7.15 11.89
CA MET A 1 16.66 -6.11 11.25
C MET A 1 16.19 -5.75 9.85
N LEU A 2 15.88 -6.73 8.98
CA LEU A 2 15.40 -6.46 7.62
C LEU A 2 14.14 -5.58 7.57
N LEU A 3 13.13 -5.84 8.41
CA LEU A 3 11.93 -4.99 8.49
C LEU A 3 12.24 -3.58 8.97
N VAL A 4 13.12 -3.41 9.96
CA VAL A 4 13.49 -2.08 10.48
C VAL A 4 14.09 -1.23 9.36
N VAL A 5 15.01 -1.80 8.57
CA VAL A 5 15.64 -1.07 7.45
C VAL A 5 14.68 -0.89 6.27
N GLY A 6 14.00 -1.96 5.85
CA GLY A 6 13.17 -1.98 4.65
C GLY A 6 11.83 -1.27 4.80
N ARG A 7 11.16 -1.40 5.96
CA ARG A 7 9.85 -0.78 6.20
C ARG A 7 9.95 0.64 6.71
N PHE A 8 10.95 0.94 7.54
CA PHE A 8 11.09 2.26 8.15
C PHE A 8 12.15 3.10 7.45
N PHE A 9 13.43 2.72 7.52
CA PHE A 9 14.51 3.59 7.01
C PHE A 9 14.46 3.84 5.50
N GLY A 10 14.11 2.84 4.68
CA GLY A 10 14.00 2.97 3.23
C GLY A 10 12.97 4.02 2.83
N PRO A 11 11.67 3.79 3.09
CA PRO A 11 10.60 4.73 2.75
C PRO A 11 10.81 6.09 3.42
N PHE A 12 11.27 6.14 4.67
CA PHE A 12 11.51 7.39 5.38
C PHE A 12 12.56 8.26 4.68
N SER A 13 13.71 7.68 4.34
CA SER A 13 14.79 8.42 3.68
C SER A 13 14.38 8.90 2.29
N ILE A 14 13.68 8.05 1.54
CA ILE A 14 13.18 8.37 0.20
C ILE A 14 12.08 9.44 0.26
N LEU A 15 11.16 9.35 1.21
CA LEU A 15 10.10 10.34 1.42
C LEU A 15 10.59 11.59 2.16
N LEU A 16 11.87 11.73 2.50
CA LEU A 16 12.38 13.00 3.01
C LEU A 16 12.55 14.00 1.86
N LEU A 17 12.87 13.52 0.66
CA LEU A 17 13.07 14.37 -0.51
C LEU A 17 11.74 14.95 -1.04
N ARG A 18 11.64 16.28 -1.06
CA ARG A 18 10.49 17.01 -1.62
C ARG A 18 10.21 16.65 -3.09
N SER A 19 11.26 16.41 -3.88
CA SER A 19 11.14 16.05 -5.31
C SER A 19 10.31 14.77 -5.53
N ILE A 20 10.43 13.79 -4.62
CA ILE A 20 9.72 12.51 -4.72
C ILE A 20 8.25 12.69 -4.39
N LYS A 21 7.92 13.57 -3.43
CA LYS A 21 6.54 13.86 -3.05
C LYS A 21 5.73 14.57 -4.14
N LYS A 22 6.40 15.35 -5.01
CA LYS A 22 5.73 16.07 -6.10
C LYS A 22 5.54 15.21 -7.36
N GLN A 23 6.26 14.10 -7.50
CA GLN A 23 6.19 13.24 -8.67
C GLN A 23 5.34 12.00 -8.37
N PRO A 24 4.09 11.91 -8.87
CA PRO A 24 3.14 10.86 -8.50
C PRO A 24 3.66 9.46 -8.88
N HIS A 25 4.40 9.34 -9.98
CA HIS A 25 4.96 8.07 -10.43
C HIS A 25 5.99 7.49 -9.43
N ARG A 26 6.88 8.35 -8.90
CA ARG A 26 7.85 7.94 -7.87
C ARG A 26 7.18 7.61 -6.55
N LEU A 27 6.14 8.37 -6.19
CA LEU A 27 5.35 8.10 -5.00
C LEU A 27 4.65 6.73 -5.09
N CYS A 28 4.16 6.35 -6.27
CA CYS A 28 3.55 5.04 -6.51
C CYS A 28 4.54 3.89 -6.29
N TYR A 29 5.79 4.01 -6.76
CA TYR A 29 6.83 3.02 -6.49
C TYR A 29 7.12 2.86 -4.99
N VAL A 30 7.19 3.96 -4.25
CA VAL A 30 7.40 3.92 -2.79
C VAL A 30 6.19 3.33 -2.07
N ALA A 31 4.97 3.65 -2.50
CA ALA A 31 3.75 3.05 -1.96
C ALA A 31 3.73 1.53 -2.19
N GLY A 32 4.08 1.07 -3.39
CA GLY A 32 4.21 -0.36 -3.69
C GLY A 32 5.23 -1.04 -2.79
N TRP A 33 6.40 -0.43 -2.59
CA TRP A 33 7.42 -0.92 -1.65
C TRP A 33 6.89 -1.04 -0.21
N ILE A 34 6.16 -0.04 0.27
CA ILE A 34 5.56 -0.05 1.62
C ILE A 34 4.57 -1.21 1.75
N VAL A 35 3.71 -1.44 0.74
CA VAL A 35 2.76 -2.56 0.73
C VAL A 35 3.50 -3.90 0.75
N CYS A 36 4.55 -4.07 -0.05
CA CYS A 36 5.37 -5.28 -0.03
C CYS A 36 6.02 -5.52 1.34
N MET A 37 6.55 -4.48 1.99
CA MET A 37 7.13 -4.59 3.33
C MET A 37 6.07 -4.89 4.41
N GLN A 38 4.86 -4.38 4.25
CA GLN A 38 3.73 -4.71 5.12
C GLN A 38 3.32 -6.18 4.98
N MET A 39 3.33 -6.72 3.76
CA MET A 39 3.06 -8.13 3.52
C MET A 39 4.14 -9.02 4.15
N LEU A 40 5.40 -8.64 4.03
CA LEU A 40 6.51 -9.37 4.65
C LEU A 40 6.43 -9.34 6.18
N ASP A 41 6.05 -8.21 6.77
CA ASP A 41 5.82 -8.09 8.22
C ASP A 41 4.70 -9.04 8.69
N MET A 42 3.57 -9.03 7.99
CA MET A 42 2.46 -9.94 8.29
C MET A 42 2.88 -11.41 8.16
N TYR A 43 3.67 -11.75 7.14
CA TYR A 43 4.21 -13.10 6.96
C TYR A 43 5.12 -13.53 8.13
N LEU A 44 6.03 -12.66 8.56
CA LEU A 44 6.94 -12.94 9.67
C LEU A 44 6.25 -13.05 11.03
N VAL A 45 5.12 -12.34 11.22
CA VAL A 45 4.32 -12.43 12.45
C VAL A 45 3.45 -13.69 12.45
N VAL A 46 2.82 -14.04 11.33
CA VAL A 46 1.85 -15.14 11.25
C VAL A 46 2.52 -16.51 11.16
N LEU A 47 3.61 -16.63 10.39
CA LEU A 47 4.24 -17.93 10.13
C LEU A 47 4.78 -18.67 11.37
N PRO A 48 5.50 -18.03 12.33
CA PRO A 48 5.95 -18.73 13.53
C PRO A 48 4.79 -19.18 14.44
N ALA A 49 3.63 -18.53 14.34
CA ALA A 49 2.43 -18.96 15.04
C ALA A 49 1.79 -20.21 14.39
N LEU A 50 2.02 -20.43 13.09
CA LEU A 50 1.44 -21.53 12.33
C LEU A 50 2.36 -22.76 12.26
N HIS A 51 3.67 -22.56 12.12
CA HIS A 51 4.67 -23.62 11.99
C HIS A 51 5.83 -23.37 12.95
N GLY A 52 5.80 -24.02 14.12
CA GLY A 52 6.85 -23.90 15.15
C GLY A 52 8.22 -24.44 14.76
N THR A 53 8.35 -25.07 13.59
CA THR A 53 9.57 -25.73 13.11
C THR A 53 9.82 -25.42 11.62
N GLY A 54 10.14 -24.17 11.29
CA GLY A 54 10.75 -23.82 10.00
C GLY A 54 9.90 -22.93 9.08
N VAL A 55 10.60 -22.14 8.25
CA VAL A 55 9.99 -21.28 7.22
C VAL A 55 9.63 -22.14 6.02
N HIS A 56 8.37 -22.52 5.92
CA HIS A 56 7.81 -23.19 4.73
C HIS A 56 7.04 -22.18 3.90
N VAL A 57 7.69 -21.64 2.86
CA VAL A 57 7.01 -20.79 1.89
C VAL A 57 6.22 -21.69 0.96
N SER A 58 4.89 -21.57 1.01
CA SER A 58 4.00 -22.34 0.15
C SER A 58 3.39 -21.47 -0.93
N ILE A 59 3.12 -22.05 -2.10
CA ILE A 59 2.36 -21.39 -3.17
C ILE A 59 0.98 -20.95 -2.66
N TRP A 60 0.41 -21.68 -1.69
CA TRP A 60 -0.88 -21.36 -1.07
C TRP A 60 -0.87 -20.02 -0.30
N ASP A 61 0.28 -19.60 0.23
CA ASP A 61 0.43 -18.29 0.89
C ASP A 61 0.27 -17.15 -0.13
N LEU A 62 0.79 -17.34 -1.34
CA LEU A 62 0.67 -16.36 -2.42
C LEU A 62 -0.74 -16.36 -3.01
N VAL A 63 -1.34 -17.54 -3.19
CA VAL A 63 -2.70 -17.67 -3.73
C VAL A 63 -3.72 -17.04 -2.79
N SER A 64 -3.60 -17.26 -1.47
CA SER A 64 -4.52 -16.67 -0.49
C SER A 64 -4.44 -15.14 -0.48
N LEU A 65 -3.23 -14.59 -0.55
CA LEU A 65 -3.03 -13.15 -0.67
C LEU A 65 -3.64 -12.59 -1.96
N ILE A 66 -3.38 -13.22 -3.11
CA ILE A 66 -3.94 -12.79 -4.40
C ILE A 66 -5.47 -12.87 -4.38
N ALA A 67 -6.04 -13.93 -3.80
CA ALA A 67 -7.48 -14.09 -3.69
C ALA A 67 -8.10 -12.94 -2.89
N VAL A 68 -7.57 -12.64 -1.70
CA VAL A 68 -8.07 -11.53 -0.86
C VAL A 68 -7.90 -10.19 -1.58
N GLY A 69 -6.72 -9.93 -2.15
CA GLY A 69 -6.44 -8.69 -2.88
C GLY A 69 -7.33 -8.49 -4.10
N ALA A 70 -7.54 -9.55 -4.89
CA ALA A 70 -8.40 -9.53 -6.07
C ALA A 70 -9.88 -9.37 -5.69
N THR A 71 -10.36 -10.05 -4.65
CA THR A 71 -11.75 -9.88 -4.18
C THR A 71 -11.98 -8.46 -3.67
N LEU A 72 -11.09 -7.91 -2.84
CA LEU A 72 -11.21 -6.53 -2.37
C LEU A 72 -11.12 -5.52 -3.51
N GLY A 73 -10.17 -5.71 -4.43
CA GLY A 73 -10.03 -4.88 -5.61
C GLY A 73 -11.27 -4.92 -6.51
N PHE A 74 -11.84 -6.10 -6.72
CA PHE A 74 -13.06 -6.28 -7.50
C PHE A 74 -14.27 -5.58 -6.87
N VAL A 75 -14.48 -5.75 -5.56
CA VAL A 75 -15.55 -5.06 -4.83
C VAL A 75 -15.34 -3.55 -4.88
N TYR A 76 -14.12 -3.07 -4.67
CA TYR A 76 -13.79 -1.65 -4.74
C TYR A 76 -14.11 -1.07 -6.12
N LEU A 77 -13.67 -1.73 -7.20
CA LEU A 77 -13.92 -1.30 -8.59
C LEU A 77 -15.40 -1.32 -8.97
N GLN A 78 -16.24 -2.12 -8.30
CA GLN A 78 -17.69 -2.08 -8.47
C GLN A 78 -18.36 -0.92 -7.71
N VAL A 79 -17.81 -0.53 -6.56
CA VAL A 79 -18.36 0.54 -5.70
C VAL A 79 -17.98 1.92 -6.22
N VAL A 80 -16.73 2.10 -6.66
CA VAL A 80 -16.20 3.37 -7.17
C VAL A 80 -17.12 4.07 -8.20
N PRO A 81 -17.61 3.40 -9.28
CA PRO A 81 -18.44 4.05 -10.28
C PRO A 81 -19.87 4.38 -9.79
N ARG A 82 -20.28 3.88 -8.62
CA ARG A 82 -21.60 4.19 -8.05
C ARG A 82 -21.69 5.62 -7.51
N THR A 83 -20.55 6.29 -7.36
CA THR A 83 -20.46 7.65 -6.80
C THR A 83 -19.57 8.53 -7.67
N SER A 84 -19.76 9.84 -7.63
CA SER A 84 -18.84 10.75 -8.32
C SER A 84 -17.49 10.76 -7.61
N LEU A 85 -16.42 10.38 -8.32
CA LEU A 85 -15.04 10.47 -7.86
C LEU A 85 -14.60 11.90 -7.55
N PHE A 86 -15.27 12.87 -8.17
CA PHE A 86 -15.03 14.29 -7.97
C PHE A 86 -16.10 14.88 -7.05
N PRO A 87 -15.75 15.49 -5.91
CA PRO A 87 -16.73 15.93 -4.93
C PRO A 87 -17.41 17.25 -5.35
N ILE A 88 -18.34 17.18 -6.32
CA ILE A 88 -19.01 18.33 -6.97
C ILE A 88 -19.76 19.25 -5.97
N ARG A 89 -20.22 18.69 -4.84
CA ARG A 89 -21.02 19.43 -3.84
C ARG A 89 -20.20 19.96 -2.65
N ASP A 90 -18.87 19.84 -2.69
CA ASP A 90 -18.02 20.32 -1.61
C ASP A 90 -17.73 21.83 -1.78
N PRO A 91 -18.11 22.70 -0.81
CA PRO A 91 -17.82 24.14 -0.89
C PRO A 91 -16.32 24.46 -0.90
N ARG A 92 -15.45 23.57 -0.43
CA ARG A 92 -13.98 23.74 -0.40
C ARG A 92 -13.27 23.24 -1.66
N LEU A 93 -14.04 22.78 -2.65
CA LEU A 93 -13.50 22.27 -3.91
C LEU A 93 -12.66 23.31 -4.65
N ILE A 94 -13.13 24.55 -4.71
CA ILE A 94 -12.45 25.65 -5.41
C ILE A 94 -11.13 26.01 -4.70
N GLU A 95 -11.11 25.94 -3.37
CA GLU A 95 -9.89 26.16 -2.56
C GLU A 95 -8.85 25.08 -2.87
N SER A 96 -9.26 23.81 -2.91
CA SER A 96 -8.40 22.67 -3.20
C SER A 96 -7.83 22.69 -4.63
N LEU A 97 -8.60 23.16 -5.60
CA LEU A 97 -8.17 23.29 -7.01
C LEU A 97 -7.16 24.43 -7.22
N LYS A 98 -7.28 25.52 -6.44
CA LYS A 98 -6.37 26.68 -6.54
C LYS A 98 -5.08 26.49 -5.75
N LEU A 99 -5.02 25.48 -4.89
CA LEU A 99 -3.88 25.22 -4.03
C LEU A 99 -2.68 24.77 -4.87
N THR A 100 -1.60 25.56 -4.83
CA THR A 100 -0.32 25.25 -5.47
C THR A 100 0.76 25.11 -4.39
N ASN A 101 1.53 24.02 -4.42
CA ASN A 101 2.47 23.55 -3.39
C ASN A 101 3.87 23.34 -3.96
#